data_AF-A0A6L7LFY1-F1
#
_entry.id   AF-A0A6L7LFY1-F1
#
_cell.length_a   1.000
_cell.length_b   1.000
_cell.length_c   1.000
_cell.angle_alpha   90.00
_cell.angle_beta   90.00
_cell.angle_gamma   90.00
#
_symmetry.space_group_name_H-M   'P 1'
#
loop_
_entity.id
_entity.type
_entity.pdbx_description
1 polymer ?
#
loop_
_entity_poly.entity_id
_entity_poly.type
_entity_poly.pdbx_seq_one_letter_code
_entity_poly.pdbx_strand_id
1 'polypeptide(L)'
;MVVTGWNWGAIVIEVGLAVHKRIEGIVEDNGGKNWFAEDAATFGDRLAAARSTQGMTQKSLARRLGVSLKTLEGWENDIREPRANRLQMLAGVLDVSISWLLTGEGQGVGSESEARSARMSELLHEMRMLRAEMQRSVARLGVLEKRLGQAAGEAHDRGS
;
A
#
# COMPACT_ATOMS: atom_id res chain seq x y z
N MET A 1 -57.68 7.02 17.92
CA MET A 1 -56.88 8.24 17.79
C MET A 1 -56.10 8.45 19.09
N VAL A 2 -54.81 8.10 19.07
CA VAL A 2 -53.66 8.43 19.97
C VAL A 2 -54.00 8.84 21.42
N VAL A 3 -53.97 7.97 22.44
CA VAL A 3 -52.82 7.43 23.23
C VAL A 3 -51.93 8.49 23.89
N THR A 4 -52.24 8.79 25.16
CA THR A 4 -51.41 9.08 26.35
C THR A 4 -49.98 9.60 26.12
N GLY A 5 -49.58 10.76 26.65
CA GLY A 5 -49.42 10.97 28.10
C GLY A 5 -48.09 10.40 28.59
N TRP A 6 -46.96 11.04 28.24
CA TRP A 6 -45.62 10.57 28.62
C TRP A 6 -45.20 11.21 29.96
N ASN A 7 -44.97 10.38 30.97
CA ASN A 7 -44.49 10.78 32.29
C ASN A 7 -42.94 10.81 32.31
N TRP A 8 -42.36 12.00 32.16
CA TRP A 8 -40.91 12.21 32.07
C TRP A 8 -40.15 12.00 33.39
N GLY A 9 -40.84 11.78 34.52
CA GLY A 9 -40.20 11.58 35.83
C GLY A 9 -39.65 10.16 36.07
N ALA A 10 -40.13 9.14 35.34
CA ALA A 10 -39.71 7.75 35.55
C ALA A 10 -38.42 7.38 34.79
N ILE A 11 -38.20 7.98 33.62
CA ILE A 11 -37.02 7.69 32.78
C ILE A 11 -35.72 8.19 33.43
N VAL A 12 -35.78 9.30 34.20
CA VAL A 12 -34.57 9.88 34.81
C VAL A 12 -34.03 9.02 35.96
N ILE A 13 -34.88 8.26 36.66
CA ILE A 13 -34.44 7.39 37.77
C ILE A 13 -33.86 6.06 37.26
N GLU A 14 -34.41 5.52 36.16
CA GLU A 14 -33.92 4.27 35.56
C GLU A 14 -32.66 4.46 34.70
N VAL A 15 -32.48 5.63 34.08
CA VAL A 15 -31.22 6.00 33.41
C VAL A 15 -30.12 6.33 34.44
N GLY A 16 -30.48 6.88 35.60
CA GLY A 16 -29.53 7.22 36.68
C GLY A 16 -28.91 6.01 37.40
N LEU A 17 -29.66 4.91 37.58
CA LEU A 17 -29.12 3.69 38.22
C LEU A 17 -28.28 2.82 37.27
N ALA A 18 -28.45 2.97 35.95
CA ALA A 18 -27.65 2.26 34.95
C ALA A 18 -26.25 2.87 34.73
N VAL A 19 -26.04 4.15 35.12
CA VAL A 19 -24.71 4.80 35.07
C VAL A 19 -23.84 4.40 36.26
N HIS A 20 -24.41 3.94 37.38
CA HIS A 20 -23.64 3.56 38.58
C HIS A 20 -23.29 2.06 38.67
N LYS A 21 -23.93 1.18 37.89
CA LYS A 21 -23.62 -0.26 37.81
C LYS A 21 -22.98 -0.71 36.49
N ARG A 22 -22.16 0.16 35.89
CA ARG A 22 -21.30 -0.20 34.74
C ARG A 22 -19.83 0.16 34.95
N ILE A 23 -19.42 0.42 36.20
CA ILE A 23 -18.05 0.82 36.55
C ILE A 23 -17.29 -0.28 37.31
N GLU A 24 -17.94 -1.34 37.80
CA GLU A 24 -17.26 -2.46 38.49
C GLU A 24 -16.90 -3.66 37.58
N GLY A 25 -16.94 -3.49 36.25
CA GLY A 25 -16.69 -4.58 35.29
C GLY A 25 -15.80 -4.23 34.09
N ILE A 26 -15.04 -3.13 34.13
CA ILE A 26 -14.13 -2.71 33.04
C ILE A 26 -12.74 -2.38 33.62
N VAL A 27 -12.15 -3.31 34.35
CA VAL A 27 -10.69 -3.34 34.55
C VAL A 27 -10.21 -4.77 34.36
N GLU A 28 -10.37 -5.28 33.15
CA GLU A 28 -9.40 -6.21 32.59
C GLU A 28 -8.85 -5.61 31.30
N ASP A 29 -7.52 -5.62 31.23
CA ASP A 29 -6.64 -5.37 30.09
C ASP A 29 -6.49 -3.93 29.55
N ASN A 30 -5.40 -3.26 29.95
CA ASN A 30 -4.34 -2.88 29.00
C ASN A 30 -3.16 -2.16 29.66
N GLY A 31 -1.95 -2.42 29.14
CA GLY A 31 -0.87 -1.42 29.18
C GLY A 31 0.35 -1.74 30.02
N GLY A 32 0.52 -2.98 30.49
CA GLY A 32 1.77 -3.46 31.07
C GLY A 32 2.85 -3.70 30.01
N LYS A 33 3.42 -2.61 29.47
CA LYS A 33 4.66 -2.57 28.66
C LYS A 33 4.63 -3.37 27.34
N ASN A 34 4.00 -2.80 26.32
CA ASN A 34 4.49 -2.99 24.95
C ASN A 34 5.77 -2.13 24.77
N TRP A 35 6.87 -2.53 25.43
CA TRP A 35 8.20 -1.91 25.34
C TRP A 35 9.09 -2.56 24.28
N PHE A 36 8.53 -3.50 23.52
CA PHE A 36 9.18 -4.15 22.38
C PHE A 36 8.17 -4.10 21.24
N ALA A 37 8.25 -3.06 20.41
CA ALA A 37 7.44 -3.02 19.22
C ALA A 37 7.74 -4.28 18.38
N GLU A 38 6.77 -5.20 18.33
CA GLU A 38 6.69 -6.31 17.36
C GLU A 38 6.58 -5.78 15.90
N ASP A 39 6.58 -4.46 15.70
CA ASP A 39 6.32 -3.78 14.42
C ASP A 39 7.57 -3.47 13.58
N ALA A 40 8.79 -3.77 14.04
CA ALA A 40 10.00 -3.60 13.25
C ALA A 40 10.68 -4.95 13.01
N ALA A 41 10.57 -5.48 11.78
CA ALA A 41 11.30 -6.67 11.36
C ALA A 41 12.80 -6.53 11.68
N THR A 42 13.45 -7.58 12.17
CA THR A 42 14.88 -7.53 12.50
C THR A 42 15.75 -7.54 11.23
N PHE A 43 17.07 -7.42 11.41
CA PHE A 43 18.02 -7.64 10.32
C PHE A 43 17.88 -9.06 9.76
N GLY A 44 17.84 -10.06 10.65
CA GLY A 44 17.71 -11.47 10.30
C GLY A 44 16.45 -11.76 9.49
N ASP A 45 15.31 -11.18 9.91
CA ASP A 45 14.03 -11.30 9.21
C ASP A 45 14.10 -10.75 7.78
N ARG A 46 14.65 -9.54 7.61
CA ARG A 46 14.80 -8.91 6.28
C ARG A 46 15.74 -9.70 5.39
N LEU A 47 16.84 -10.22 5.94
CA LEU A 47 17.76 -11.08 5.22
C LEU A 47 17.09 -12.37 4.74
N ALA A 48 16.36 -13.05 5.63
CA ALA A 48 15.65 -14.28 5.32
C ALA A 48 14.54 -14.05 4.29
N ALA A 49 13.81 -12.94 4.39
CA ALA A 49 12.79 -12.53 3.44
C ALA A 49 13.39 -12.29 2.04
N ALA A 50 14.44 -11.46 1.94
CA ALA A 50 15.11 -11.17 0.68
C ALA A 50 15.68 -12.43 0.02
N ARG A 51 16.31 -13.32 0.81
CA ARG A 51 16.78 -14.61 0.32
C ARG A 51 15.63 -15.45 -0.25
N SER A 52 14.51 -15.51 0.45
CA SER A 52 13.38 -16.36 0.08
C SER A 52 12.66 -15.83 -1.16
N THR A 53 12.53 -14.51 -1.33
CA THR A 53 11.98 -13.93 -2.56
C THR A 53 12.86 -14.16 -3.78
N GLN A 54 14.18 -14.27 -3.60
CA GLN A 54 15.12 -14.69 -4.65
C GLN A 54 15.10 -16.21 -4.91
N GLY A 55 14.21 -16.98 -4.25
CA GLY A 55 14.08 -18.42 -4.43
C GLY A 55 15.30 -19.22 -3.92
N MET A 56 16.11 -18.63 -3.02
CA MET A 56 17.34 -19.27 -2.55
C MET A 56 17.14 -20.01 -1.22
N THR A 57 17.72 -21.19 -1.11
CA THR A 57 17.91 -21.85 0.19
C THR A 57 19.05 -21.21 0.96
N GLN A 58 19.07 -21.33 2.30
CA GLN A 58 20.19 -20.86 3.13
C GLN A 58 21.54 -21.45 2.65
N LYS A 59 21.57 -22.75 2.32
CA LYS A 59 22.77 -23.41 1.79
C LYS A 59 23.25 -22.80 0.46
N SER A 60 22.33 -22.40 -0.41
CA SER A 60 22.64 -21.75 -1.69
C SER A 60 23.28 -20.37 -1.47
N LEU A 61 22.67 -19.55 -0.60
CA LEU A 61 23.18 -18.21 -0.30
C LEU A 61 24.54 -18.29 0.42
N ALA A 62 24.69 -19.19 1.40
CA ALA A 62 25.95 -19.38 2.11
C ALA A 62 27.10 -19.76 1.16
N ARG A 63 26.84 -20.65 0.19
CA ARG A 63 27.79 -21.02 -0.85
C ARG A 63 28.16 -19.83 -1.74
N ARG A 64 27.19 -19.03 -2.19
CA ARG A 64 27.43 -17.83 -3.02
C ARG A 64 28.27 -16.79 -2.29
N LEU A 65 28.10 -16.66 -0.97
CA LEU A 65 28.85 -15.73 -0.14
C LEU A 65 30.21 -16.30 0.31
N GLY A 66 30.49 -17.58 0.09
CA GLY A 66 31.71 -18.23 0.59
C GLY A 66 31.78 -18.25 2.12
N VAL A 67 30.65 -18.48 2.80
CA VAL A 67 30.56 -18.64 4.25
C VAL A 67 29.94 -19.99 4.63
N SER A 68 30.13 -20.42 5.87
CA SER A 68 29.49 -21.64 6.37
C SER A 68 27.98 -21.46 6.49
N LEU A 69 27.20 -22.54 6.36
CA LEU A 69 25.75 -22.52 6.59
C LEU A 69 25.41 -21.96 7.99
N LYS A 70 26.13 -22.43 9.02
CA LYS A 70 25.99 -21.97 10.40
C LYS A 70 26.27 -20.46 10.57
N THR A 71 27.13 -19.89 9.73
CA THR A 71 27.36 -18.43 9.73
C THR A 71 26.12 -17.70 9.23
N LEU A 72 25.54 -18.15 8.11
CA LEU A 72 24.33 -17.55 7.56
C LEU A 72 23.12 -17.73 8.49
N GLU A 73 22.92 -18.93 9.05
CA GLU A 73 21.87 -19.18 10.05
C GLU A 73 22.05 -18.29 11.28
N GLY A 74 23.30 -18.05 11.70
CA GLY A 74 23.58 -17.11 12.78
C GLY A 74 23.20 -15.67 12.46
N TRP A 75 23.27 -15.26 11.18
CA TRP A 75 22.84 -13.94 10.74
C TRP A 75 21.31 -13.84 10.62
N GLU A 76 20.65 -14.85 10.05
CA GLU A 76 19.19 -14.86 9.89
C GLU A 76 18.43 -14.99 11.21
N ASN A 77 19.05 -15.59 12.23
CA ASN A 77 18.46 -15.71 13.58
C ASN A 77 18.93 -14.61 14.54
N ASP A 78 19.56 -13.55 14.05
CA ASP A 78 20.10 -12.43 14.85
C ASP A 78 21.08 -12.85 15.97
N ILE A 79 21.72 -14.03 15.84
CA ILE A 79 22.72 -14.54 16.80
C ILE A 79 24.09 -13.85 16.56
N ARG A 80 24.36 -13.42 15.33
CA ARG A 80 25.60 -12.76 14.93
C ARG A 80 25.30 -11.72 13.88
N GLU A 81 26.15 -10.70 13.82
CA GLU A 81 26.09 -9.68 12.79
C GLU A 81 27.14 -9.91 11.70
N PRO A 82 26.80 -9.71 10.42
CA PRO A 82 27.77 -9.70 9.34
C PRO A 82 28.67 -8.46 9.40
N ARG A 83 29.96 -8.63 9.10
CA ARG A 83 30.87 -7.50 8.92
C ARG A 83 30.51 -6.69 7.67
N ALA A 84 30.98 -5.45 7.59
CA ALA A 84 30.69 -4.52 6.48
C ALA A 84 30.93 -5.12 5.08
N ASN A 85 32.02 -5.87 4.89
CA ASN A 85 32.29 -6.55 3.61
C ASN A 85 31.22 -7.61 3.26
N ARG A 86 30.65 -8.29 4.26
CA ARG A 86 29.56 -9.26 4.06
C ARG A 86 28.24 -8.57 3.80
N LEU A 87 27.97 -7.42 4.42
CA LEU A 87 26.79 -6.61 4.12
C LEU A 87 26.76 -6.14 2.65
N GLN A 88 27.90 -5.68 2.13
CA GLN A 88 28.00 -5.31 0.71
C GLN A 88 27.73 -6.50 -0.23
N MET A 89 28.31 -7.67 0.08
CA MET A 89 28.07 -8.88 -0.70
C MET A 89 26.61 -9.35 -0.63
N LEU A 90 25.98 -9.25 0.54
CA LEU A 90 24.57 -9.58 0.72
C LEU A 90 23.68 -8.67 -0.13
N ALA A 91 23.89 -7.35 -0.06
CA ALA A 91 23.18 -6.37 -0.86
C ALA A 91 23.27 -6.70 -2.37
N GLY A 92 24.49 -6.98 -2.87
CA GLY A 92 24.69 -7.31 -4.28
C GLY A 92 24.08 -8.64 -4.72
N VAL A 93 24.12 -9.68 -3.88
CA VAL A 93 23.56 -11.00 -4.22
C VAL A 93 22.03 -11.02 -4.15
N LEU A 94 21.45 -10.24 -3.24
CA LEU A 94 20.00 -10.21 -2.98
C LEU A 94 19.27 -9.12 -3.77
N ASP A 95 20.02 -8.27 -4.49
CA ASP A 95 19.51 -7.12 -5.24
C ASP A 95 18.72 -6.14 -4.36
N VAL A 96 19.30 -5.79 -3.22
CA VAL A 96 18.76 -4.84 -2.25
C VAL A 96 19.84 -3.87 -1.79
N SER A 97 19.46 -2.72 -1.27
CA SER A 97 20.38 -1.77 -0.66
C SER A 97 20.81 -2.22 0.74
N ILE A 98 22.00 -1.77 1.16
CA ILE A 98 22.49 -1.98 2.53
C ILE A 98 21.57 -1.28 3.53
N SER A 99 21.11 -0.08 3.21
CA SER A 99 20.13 0.64 4.03
C SER A 99 18.88 -0.19 4.26
N TRP A 100 18.34 -0.81 3.20
CA TRP A 100 17.15 -1.65 3.34
C TRP A 100 17.41 -2.87 4.23
N LEU A 101 18.58 -3.52 4.11
CA LEU A 101 18.94 -4.62 5.01
C LEU A 101 19.03 -4.18 6.48
N LEU A 102 19.54 -2.97 6.76
CA LEU A 102 19.77 -2.50 8.12
C LEU A 102 18.55 -1.82 8.76
N THR A 103 17.74 -1.10 7.98
CA THR A 103 16.65 -0.26 8.49
C THR A 103 15.29 -0.57 7.87
N GLY A 104 15.24 -1.36 6.78
CA GLY A 104 14.03 -1.56 5.99
C GLY A 104 13.73 -0.43 4.99
N GLU A 105 14.56 0.61 4.95
CA GLU A 105 14.36 1.78 4.07
C GLU A 105 15.23 1.73 2.81
N GLY A 106 14.68 2.19 1.70
CA GLY A 106 15.38 2.31 0.43
C GLY A 106 15.06 1.18 -0.54
N GLN A 107 16.01 0.83 -1.41
CA GLN A 107 15.80 -0.18 -2.43
C GLN A 107 15.72 -1.56 -1.79
N GLY A 108 14.50 -2.05 -1.59
CA GLY A 108 14.20 -3.38 -1.08
C GLY A 108 13.81 -4.36 -2.17
N VAL A 109 13.41 -5.54 -1.72
CA VAL A 109 12.87 -6.59 -2.59
C VAL A 109 11.65 -6.07 -3.35
N GLY A 110 11.65 -6.21 -4.68
CA GLY A 110 10.51 -5.81 -5.51
C GLY A 110 10.42 -4.31 -5.84
N SER A 111 11.27 -3.46 -5.25
CA SER A 111 11.26 -2.00 -5.45
C SER A 111 11.29 -1.56 -6.92
N GLU A 112 12.09 -2.20 -7.76
CA GLU A 112 12.13 -1.90 -9.20
C GLU A 112 10.85 -2.35 -9.94
N SER A 113 10.22 -3.44 -9.50
CA SER A 113 8.94 -3.91 -10.06
C SER A 113 7.81 -2.95 -9.71
N GLU A 114 7.79 -2.46 -8.46
CA GLU A 114 6.84 -1.45 -7.99
C GLU A 114 7.02 -0.13 -8.75
N ALA A 115 8.27 0.35 -8.86
CA ALA A 115 8.59 1.55 -9.61
C ALA A 115 8.17 1.44 -11.09
N ARG A 116 8.42 0.29 -11.72
CA ARG A 116 7.97 0.01 -13.09
C ARG A 116 6.45 0.00 -13.22
N SER A 117 5.75 -0.60 -12.26
CA SER A 117 4.29 -0.67 -12.24
C SER A 117 3.66 0.72 -12.07
N ALA A 118 4.25 1.56 -11.22
CA ALA A 118 3.85 2.95 -11.05
C ALA A 118 4.01 3.75 -12.35
N ARG A 119 5.18 3.69 -12.99
CA ARG A 119 5.45 4.32 -14.29
C ARG A 119 4.47 3.84 -15.37
N MET A 120 4.18 2.54 -15.41
CA MET A 120 3.20 1.97 -16.35
C MET A 120 1.78 2.50 -16.11
N SER A 121 1.37 2.58 -14.84
CA SER A 121 0.06 3.11 -14.46
C SER A 121 -0.13 4.57 -14.90
N GLU A 122 0.92 5.38 -14.73
CA GLU A 122 0.96 6.77 -15.17
C GLU A 122 0.77 6.90 -16.68
N LEU A 123 1.53 6.13 -17.47
CA LEU A 123 1.37 6.12 -18.94
C LEU A 123 -0.03 5.68 -19.37
N LEU A 124 -0.60 4.65 -18.73
CA LEU A 124 -1.98 4.21 -19.02
C LEU A 124 -3.02 5.28 -18.66
N HIS A 125 -2.79 6.05 -17.60
CA HIS A 125 -3.64 7.17 -17.25
C HIS A 125 -3.58 8.26 -18.33
N GLU A 126 -2.38 8.65 -18.76
CA GLU A 126 -2.16 9.63 -19.82
C GLU A 126 -2.86 9.20 -21.13
N MET A 127 -2.70 7.94 -21.54
CA MET A 127 -3.38 7.38 -22.71
C MET A 127 -4.91 7.49 -22.61
N ARG A 128 -5.50 7.21 -21.44
CA ARG A 128 -6.95 7.33 -21.23
C ARG A 128 -7.41 8.78 -21.35
N MET A 129 -6.64 9.72 -20.81
CA MET A 129 -6.94 11.15 -20.89
C MET A 129 -6.89 11.66 -22.34
N LEU A 130 -5.84 11.30 -23.08
CA LEU A 130 -5.70 11.65 -24.50
C LEU A 130 -6.83 11.07 -25.33
N ARG A 131 -7.20 9.80 -25.10
CA ARG A 131 -8.33 9.17 -25.79
C ARG A 131 -9.65 9.90 -25.53
N ALA A 132 -9.91 10.31 -24.29
CA ALA A 132 -11.11 11.06 -23.95
C ALA A 132 -11.14 12.43 -24.65
N GLU A 133 -9.99 13.08 -24.78
CA GLU A 133 -9.85 14.33 -25.54
C GLU A 133 -10.11 14.13 -27.04
N MET A 134 -9.54 13.07 -27.63
CA MET A 134 -9.79 12.73 -29.04
C MET A 134 -11.29 12.48 -29.28
N GLN A 135 -11.96 11.75 -28.39
CA GLN A 135 -13.40 11.49 -28.50
C GLN A 135 -14.24 12.78 -28.44
N ARG A 136 -13.91 13.72 -27.55
CA ARG A 136 -14.56 15.03 -27.51
C ARG A 136 -14.32 15.83 -28.79
N SER A 137 -13.10 15.79 -29.32
CA SER A 137 -12.73 16.48 -30.56
C SER A 137 -13.52 15.95 -31.76
N VAL A 138 -13.65 14.63 -31.88
CA VAL A 138 -14.48 13.98 -32.91
C VAL A 138 -15.95 14.36 -32.76
N ALA A 139 -16.50 14.36 -31.54
CA ALA A 139 -17.87 14.78 -31.30
C ALA A 139 -18.11 16.25 -31.71
N ARG A 140 -17.15 17.14 -31.42
CA ARG A 140 -17.21 18.54 -31.83
C ARG A 140 -17.20 18.70 -33.35
N LEU A 141 -16.35 17.94 -34.05
CA LEU A 141 -16.32 17.94 -35.51
C LEU A 141 -17.68 17.54 -36.10
N GLY A 142 -18.30 16.47 -35.59
CA GLY A 142 -19.62 16.05 -36.06
C GLY A 142 -20.72 17.11 -35.85
N VAL A 143 -20.64 17.92 -34.80
CA VAL A 143 -21.55 19.07 -34.61
C VAL A 143 -21.29 20.17 -35.65
N LEU A 144 -20.01 20.46 -35.93
CA LEU A 144 -19.64 21.47 -36.94
C LEU A 144 -20.08 21.05 -38.35
N GLU A 145 -19.90 19.78 -38.72
CA GLU A 145 -20.35 19.23 -40.00
C GLU A 145 -21.87 19.37 -40.18
N LYS A 146 -22.67 19.05 -39.15
CA LYS A 146 -24.13 19.24 -39.18
C LYS A 146 -24.52 20.70 -39.39
N ARG A 147 -23.88 21.63 -38.68
CA ARG A 147 -24.13 23.07 -38.82
C ARG A 147 -23.79 23.59 -40.21
N LEU A 148 -22.68 23.10 -40.78
CA LEU A 148 -22.29 23.44 -42.14
C LEU A 148 -23.33 22.97 -43.16
N GLY A 149 -23.81 21.73 -43.02
CA GLY A 149 -24.86 21.18 -43.89
C GLY A 149 -26.16 22.00 -43.84
N GLN A 150 -26.59 22.42 -42.65
CA GLN A 150 -27.78 23.28 -42.48
C GLN A 150 -27.60 24.65 -43.17
N ALA A 151 -26.48 25.33 -42.94
CA ALA A 151 -26.20 26.61 -43.55
C ALA A 151 -26.12 26.53 -45.09
N ALA A 152 -25.57 25.44 -45.62
CA ALA A 152 -25.52 25.20 -47.06
C ALA A 152 -26.93 24.97 -47.66
N GLY A 153 -27.81 24.24 -46.97
CA GLY A 153 -29.21 24.04 -47.40
C GLY A 153 -30.01 25.34 -47.39
N GLU A 154 -29.91 26.13 -46.33
CA GLU A 154 -30.59 27.44 -46.21
C GLU A 154 -30.14 28.46 -47.28
N ALA A 155 -28.92 28.32 -47.80
CA ALA A 155 -28.42 29.16 -48.88
C ALA A 155 -28.99 28.74 -50.26
N HIS A 156 -29.29 27.45 -50.44
CA HIS A 156 -29.89 26.93 -51.67
C HIS A 156 -31.36 27.34 -51.81
N ASP A 157 -32.15 27.21 -50.73
CA ASP A 157 -33.59 27.51 -50.73
C ASP A 157 -33.92 29.00 -50.90
N ARG A 158 -32.97 29.90 -50.62
CA ARG A 158 -33.15 31.36 -50.80
C ARG A 158 -32.82 31.87 -52.20
N GLY A 159 -32.22 31.02 -53.04
CA GLY A 159 -31.79 31.38 -54.40
C GLY A 159 -32.67 30.82 -55.53
N SER A 160 -33.68 30.00 -55.21
CA SER A 160 -34.68 29.46 -56.16
C SER A 160 -36.01 30.19 -56.02
#